data_AF-A0A088T0S4-F1
#
_entry.id   AF-A0A088T0S4-F1
#
_cell.length_a   1.000
_cell.length_b   1.000
_cell.length_c   1.000
_cell.angle_alpha   90.00
_cell.angle_beta   90.00
_cell.angle_gamma   90.00
#
_symmetry.space_group_name_H-M   'P 1'
#
loop_
_entity.id
_entity.type
_entity.pdbx_description
1 polymer ?
#
loop_
_entity_poly.entity_id
_entity_poly.type
_entity_poly.pdbx_seq_one_letter_code
_entity_poly.pdbx_strand_id
1 'polypeptide(L)'
;MNNQKQTYSWTIVVIALIVFWPVGLFLLIGKLSNDRSASFGGGSGLVKFVGIILLIIAVSGLTTFTSGDSSVMTGGIIMAIVFALPGIWLLKKSKVIKNDGYKNKAYINYIVNNQVHDVAELARRMNVSQDVVIRDVNGMISKGMLGRARLNLNNGRIEFPRPKPSTTHRDAYNRPSTPHRDERQTRQRPVEDEYKPFQPKTIRCSACSANNFVETLPAQCDYCGTSLHETK
;
A
#
# COMPACT_ATOMS: atom_id res chain seq x y z
N MET A 1 -19.68 0.23 -1.46
CA MET A 1 -19.11 -0.52 -0.32
C MET A 1 -17.70 -0.97 -0.68
N ASN A 2 -16.67 -0.25 -0.21
CA ASN A 2 -15.28 -0.65 -0.41
C ASN A 2 -14.97 -1.75 0.61
N ASN A 3 -15.07 -3.01 0.19
CA ASN A 3 -14.69 -4.16 1.00
C ASN A 3 -13.14 -4.23 1.06
N GLN A 4 -12.53 -3.29 1.77
CA GLN A 4 -11.12 -3.36 2.13
C GLN A 4 -10.99 -4.48 3.16
N LYS A 5 -10.73 -5.71 2.69
CA LYS A 5 -10.41 -6.83 3.60
C LYS A 5 -9.24 -6.37 4.46
N GLN A 6 -9.48 -6.23 5.76
CA GLN A 6 -8.50 -5.77 6.74
C GLN A 6 -7.26 -6.63 6.63
N THR A 7 -6.18 -6.09 6.07
CA THR A 7 -4.94 -6.84 5.89
C THR A 7 -4.24 -6.88 7.25
N TYR A 8 -3.78 -8.06 7.66
CA TYR A 8 -3.05 -8.23 8.91
C TYR A 8 -1.84 -7.29 8.95
N SER A 9 -1.51 -6.74 10.13
CA SER A 9 -0.27 -5.98 10.31
C SER A 9 0.94 -6.83 9.95
N TRP A 10 1.99 -6.21 9.40
CA TRP A 10 3.26 -6.89 9.16
C TRP A 10 3.81 -7.56 10.43
N THR A 11 3.56 -6.99 11.61
CA THR A 11 3.95 -7.56 12.90
C THR A 11 3.28 -8.91 13.16
N ILE A 12 1.98 -9.04 12.83
CA ILE A 12 1.23 -10.29 13.03
C ILE A 12 1.77 -11.38 12.09
N VAL A 13 2.11 -11.01 10.85
CA VAL A 13 2.74 -11.95 9.89
C VAL A 13 4.07 -12.46 10.44
N VAL A 14 4.89 -11.59 11.04
CA VAL A 14 6.17 -11.98 11.64
C VAL A 14 5.97 -12.90 12.85
N ILE A 15 5.07 -12.54 13.77
CA ILE A 15 4.77 -13.37 14.95
C ILE A 15 4.28 -14.75 14.53
N ALA A 16 3.35 -14.80 13.58
CA ALA A 16 2.84 -16.06 13.04
C ALA A 16 3.95 -16.88 12.37
N LEU A 17 4.91 -16.25 11.71
CA LEU A 17 6.03 -16.96 11.05
C LEU A 17 7.04 -17.53 12.04
N ILE A 18 7.22 -16.89 13.21
CA ILE A 18 8.09 -17.39 14.29
C ILE A 18 7.41 -18.53 15.05
N VAL A 19 6.14 -18.36 15.44
CA VAL A 19 5.42 -19.33 16.27
C VAL A 19 4.90 -20.52 15.45
N PHE A 20 4.42 -20.26 14.23
CA PHE A 20 3.81 -21.26 13.38
C PHE A 20 4.15 -20.99 11.90
N TRP A 21 5.38 -21.34 11.52
CA TRP A 21 5.96 -21.00 10.22
C TRP A 21 5.08 -21.28 8.98
N PRO A 22 4.26 -22.36 8.90
CA PRO A 22 3.40 -22.59 7.74
C PRO A 22 2.27 -21.56 7.63
N VAL A 23 1.65 -21.19 8.76
CA VAL A 23 0.61 -20.14 8.81
C VAL A 23 1.23 -18.79 8.54
N GLY A 24 2.40 -18.50 9.11
CA GLY A 24 3.12 -17.26 8.81
C GLY A 24 3.42 -17.10 7.33
N LEU A 25 3.87 -18.17 6.66
CA LEU A 25 4.12 -18.15 5.22
C LEU A 25 2.83 -17.94 4.42
N PHE A 26 1.75 -18.61 4.80
CA PHE A 26 0.43 -18.44 4.17
C PHE A 26 -0.09 -17.00 4.31
N LEU A 27 -0.01 -16.42 5.52
CA LEU A 27 -0.40 -15.03 5.80
C LEU A 27 0.48 -14.04 5.03
N LEU A 28 1.78 -14.32 4.90
CA LEU A 28 2.69 -13.49 4.11
C LEU A 28 2.28 -13.47 2.63
N ILE A 29 1.98 -14.62 2.04
CA ILE A 29 1.50 -14.70 0.65
C ILE A 29 0.17 -13.98 0.48
N GLY A 30 -0.78 -14.21 1.40
CA GLY A 30 -2.09 -13.54 1.38
C GLY A 30 -1.97 -12.02 1.48
N LYS A 31 -1.11 -11.52 2.38
CA LYS A 31 -0.85 -10.09 2.53
C LYS A 31 -0.20 -9.49 1.29
N LEU A 32 0.79 -10.16 0.70
CA LEU A 32 1.45 -9.69 -0.52
C LEU A 32 0.50 -9.58 -1.72
N SER A 33 -0.48 -10.47 -1.81
CA SER A 33 -1.47 -10.46 -2.89
C SER A 33 -2.55 -9.39 -2.69
N ASN A 34 -2.93 -9.10 -1.45
CA ASN A 34 -4.09 -8.27 -1.14
C ASN A 34 -3.74 -6.81 -0.78
N ASP A 35 -2.50 -6.54 -0.37
CA ASP A 35 -2.05 -5.23 0.06
C ASP A 35 -1.52 -4.39 -1.11
N ARG A 36 -2.16 -3.25 -1.40
CA ARG A 36 -1.70 -2.34 -2.46
C ARG A 36 -0.32 -1.78 -2.18
N SER A 37 0.06 -1.62 -0.91
CA SER A 37 1.42 -1.16 -0.55
C SER A 37 2.50 -2.14 -1.02
N ALA A 38 2.20 -3.44 -1.10
CA ALA A 38 3.11 -4.43 -1.64
C ALA A 38 3.39 -4.22 -3.14
N SER A 39 2.41 -3.69 -3.89
CA SER A 39 2.61 -3.32 -5.29
C SER A 39 3.56 -2.12 -5.46
N PHE A 40 3.85 -1.37 -4.41
CA PHE A 40 4.83 -0.28 -4.40
C PHE A 40 6.17 -0.69 -3.78
N GLY A 41 6.47 -2.00 -3.76
CA GLY A 41 7.70 -2.52 -3.16
C GLY A 41 7.63 -2.67 -1.64
N GLY A 42 6.48 -2.36 -1.04
CA GLY A 42 6.24 -2.56 0.38
C GLY A 42 6.47 -4.01 0.77
N GLY A 43 7.21 -4.24 1.85
CA GLY A 43 7.49 -5.59 2.35
C GLY A 43 8.55 -6.39 1.60
N SER A 44 9.12 -5.90 0.48
CA SER A 44 10.16 -6.63 -0.26
C SER A 44 11.36 -6.98 0.63
N GLY A 45 11.73 -6.08 1.54
CA GLY A 45 12.79 -6.29 2.53
C GLY A 45 12.46 -7.41 3.50
N LEU A 46 11.22 -7.47 4.00
CA LEU A 46 10.79 -8.53 4.90
C LEU A 46 10.73 -9.88 4.19
N VAL A 47 10.17 -9.95 2.98
CA VAL A 47 10.14 -11.17 2.17
C VAL A 47 11.55 -11.70 1.91
N LYS A 48 12.49 -10.80 1.60
CA LYS A 48 13.91 -11.15 1.45
C LYS A 48 14.49 -11.70 2.74
N PHE A 49 14.25 -11.03 3.87
CA PHE A 49 14.76 -11.42 5.18
C PHE A 49 14.25 -12.81 5.59
N VAL A 50 12.94 -13.05 5.47
CA VAL A 50 12.33 -14.36 5.72
C VAL A 50 12.94 -15.43 4.82
N GLY A 51 13.12 -15.15 3.52
CA GLY A 51 13.78 -16.07 2.60
C GLY A 51 15.22 -16.43 2.99
N ILE A 52 15.99 -15.45 3.50
CA ILE A 52 17.35 -15.68 4.01
C ILE A 52 17.31 -16.58 5.26
N ILE A 53 16.41 -16.31 6.21
CA ILE A 53 16.27 -17.14 7.42
C ILE A 53 15.97 -18.60 7.07
N LEU A 54 15.00 -18.84 6.17
CA LEU A 54 14.68 -20.20 5.74
C LEU A 54 15.88 -20.90 5.09
N LEU A 55 16.70 -20.17 4.32
CA LEU A 55 17.94 -20.73 3.76
C LEU A 55 19.00 -21.06 4.82
N ILE A 56 19.13 -20.24 5.86
CA ILE A 56 20.06 -20.52 6.97
C ILE A 56 19.64 -21.82 7.68
N ILE A 57 18.34 -22.01 7.92
CA ILE A 57 17.79 -23.25 8.51
C ILE A 57 18.01 -24.44 7.57
N ALA A 58 17.86 -24.24 6.25
CA ALA A 58 18.14 -25.30 5.30
C ALA A 58 19.61 -25.74 5.33
N VAL A 59 20.54 -24.78 5.40
CA VAL A 59 21.99 -25.06 5.49
C VAL A 59 22.35 -25.70 6.83
N SER A 60 21.71 -25.32 7.94
CA SER A 60 21.94 -26.00 9.22
C SER A 60 21.48 -27.46 9.19
N GLY A 61 20.42 -27.78 8.44
CA GLY A 61 20.03 -29.18 8.21
C GLY A 61 21.12 -30.01 7.52
N LEU A 62 21.96 -29.39 6.69
CA LEU A 62 23.07 -30.06 6.00
C LEU A 62 24.28 -30.36 6.91
N THR A 63 24.36 -29.79 8.12
CA THR A 63 25.45 -30.15 9.04
C THR A 63 25.30 -31.58 9.57
N THR A 64 24.09 -32.14 9.51
CA THR A 64 23.81 -33.54 9.87
C THR A 64 24.58 -34.56 9.02
N PHE A 65 25.12 -34.16 7.86
CA PHE A 65 25.97 -35.01 7.03
C PHE A 65 27.23 -35.50 7.74
N THR A 66 27.68 -34.82 8.80
CA THR A 66 28.84 -35.23 9.59
C THR A 66 28.51 -36.25 10.69
N SER A 67 27.23 -36.58 10.91
CA SER A 67 26.80 -37.44 12.02
C SER A 67 27.13 -38.92 11.85
N GLY A 68 27.42 -39.39 10.62
CA GLY A 68 27.67 -40.80 10.31
C GLY A 68 26.44 -41.72 10.41
N ASP A 69 25.31 -41.21 10.92
CA ASP A 69 24.06 -41.94 11.05
C ASP A 69 23.13 -41.65 9.85
N SER A 70 22.85 -42.70 9.07
CA SER A 70 21.99 -42.61 7.88
C SER A 70 20.58 -42.05 8.14
N SER A 71 20.01 -42.28 9.32
CA SER A 71 18.68 -41.77 9.70
C SER A 71 18.72 -40.27 9.97
N VAL A 72 19.76 -39.80 10.66
CA VAL A 72 19.98 -38.38 10.98
C VAL A 72 20.31 -37.60 9.70
N MET A 73 21.14 -38.17 8.82
CA MET A 73 21.43 -37.61 7.50
C MET A 73 20.17 -37.48 6.65
N THR A 74 19.34 -38.52 6.59
CA THR A 74 18.08 -38.50 5.84
C THR A 74 17.14 -37.40 6.37
N GLY A 75 17.01 -37.28 7.70
CA GLY A 75 16.22 -36.22 8.33
C GLY A 75 16.73 -34.81 7.97
N GLY A 76 18.06 -34.60 7.99
CA GLY A 76 18.66 -33.33 7.62
C GLY A 76 18.49 -32.95 6.16
N ILE A 77 18.53 -33.92 5.24
CA ILE A 77 18.25 -33.70 3.81
C ILE A 77 16.80 -33.27 3.59
N ILE A 78 15.85 -33.97 4.22
CA ILE A 78 14.42 -33.63 4.11
C ILE A 78 14.19 -32.21 4.63
N MET A 79 14.74 -31.87 5.80
CA MET A 79 14.68 -30.53 6.37
C MET A 79 15.29 -29.49 5.42
N ALA A 80 16.48 -29.75 4.87
CA ALA A 80 17.12 -28.85 3.92
C ALA A 80 16.23 -28.55 2.72
N ILE A 81 15.57 -29.56 2.14
CA ILE A 81 14.68 -29.38 0.99
C ILE A 81 13.42 -28.58 1.37
N VAL A 82 12.77 -28.95 2.48
CA VAL A 82 11.52 -28.31 2.96
C VAL A 82 11.71 -26.81 3.19
N PHE A 83 12.88 -26.40 3.68
CA PHE A 83 13.18 -25.00 3.94
C PHE A 83 13.84 -24.28 2.75
N ALA A 84 14.64 -24.97 1.93
CA ALA A 84 15.31 -24.36 0.79
C ALA A 84 14.34 -23.93 -0.32
N LEU A 85 13.38 -24.79 -0.68
CA LEU A 85 12.42 -24.50 -1.76
C LEU A 85 11.62 -23.20 -1.53
N PRO A 86 10.90 -23.02 -0.40
CA PRO A 86 10.19 -21.77 -0.12
C PRO A 86 11.16 -20.61 0.08
N GLY A 87 12.33 -20.82 0.69
CA GLY A 87 13.36 -19.78 0.86
C GLY A 87 13.81 -19.18 -0.47
N ILE A 88 14.22 -20.02 -1.44
CA ILE A 88 14.65 -19.59 -2.77
C ILE A 88 13.51 -18.88 -3.51
N TRP A 89 12.28 -19.42 -3.42
CA TRP A 89 11.12 -18.82 -4.06
C TRP A 89 10.82 -17.41 -3.52
N LEU A 90 10.85 -17.21 -2.19
CA LEU A 90 10.66 -15.90 -1.57
C LEU A 90 11.73 -14.90 -1.99
N LEU A 91 12.99 -15.31 -2.10
CA LEU A 91 14.06 -14.43 -2.58
C LEU A 91 13.82 -13.96 -4.01
N LYS A 92 13.41 -14.86 -4.92
CA LYS A 92 13.02 -14.49 -6.28
C LYS A 92 11.82 -13.54 -6.26
N LYS A 93 10.79 -13.85 -5.46
CA LYS A 93 9.58 -13.02 -5.32
C LYS A 93 9.88 -11.63 -4.78
N SER A 94 10.81 -11.49 -3.82
CA SER A 94 11.22 -10.20 -3.25
C SER A 94 11.82 -9.25 -4.29
N LYS A 95 12.58 -9.78 -5.25
CA LYS A 95 13.17 -9.00 -6.35
C LYS A 95 12.09 -8.50 -7.29
N VAL A 96 11.13 -9.35 -7.64
CA VAL A 96 9.96 -8.98 -8.46
C VAL A 96 9.16 -7.87 -7.79
N ILE A 97 8.82 -8.03 -6.50
CA ILE A 97 8.08 -7.03 -5.73
C ILE A 97 8.82 -5.69 -5.71
N LYS A 98 10.14 -5.72 -5.50
CA LYS A 98 10.96 -4.50 -5.46
C LYS A 98 10.96 -3.79 -6.82
N ASN A 99 11.15 -4.53 -7.91
CA ASN A 99 11.19 -3.97 -9.26
C ASN A 99 9.82 -3.43 -9.70
N ASP A 100 8.75 -4.18 -9.46
CA ASP A 100 7.37 -3.71 -9.68
C ASP A 100 7.09 -2.43 -8.88
N GLY A 101 7.61 -2.36 -7.65
CA GLY A 101 7.53 -1.18 -6.80
C GLY A 101 8.17 0.06 -7.42
N TYR A 102 9.38 -0.05 -7.96
CA TYR A 102 10.03 1.08 -8.65
C TYR A 102 9.23 1.54 -9.87
N LYS A 103 8.76 0.59 -10.68
CA LYS A 103 7.95 0.87 -11.86
C LYS A 103 6.65 1.59 -11.50
N ASN A 104 5.91 1.06 -10.53
CA ASN A 104 4.63 1.64 -10.11
C ASN A 104 4.79 3.02 -9.47
N LYS A 105 5.88 3.26 -8.72
CA LYS A 105 6.20 4.60 -8.19
C LYS A 105 6.52 5.59 -9.31
N ALA A 106 7.22 5.16 -10.36
CA ALA A 106 7.49 6.01 -11.51
C ALA A 106 6.20 6.42 -12.22
N TYR A 107 5.27 5.48 -12.43
CA TYR A 107 3.95 5.79 -12.98
C TYR A 107 3.14 6.74 -12.09
N ILE A 108 3.10 6.53 -10.77
CA ILE A 108 2.46 7.47 -9.84
C ILE A 108 3.08 8.86 -9.96
N ASN A 109 4.40 8.95 -10.03
CA ASN A 109 5.06 10.24 -10.16
C ASN A 109 4.63 10.96 -11.44
N TYR A 110 4.67 10.29 -12.59
CA TYR A 110 4.28 10.92 -13.85
C TYR A 110 2.78 11.23 -13.95
N ILE A 111 1.92 10.28 -13.59
CA ILE A 111 0.47 10.41 -13.77
C ILE A 111 -0.13 11.33 -12.70
N VAL A 112 0.21 11.10 -11.43
CA VAL A 112 -0.42 11.81 -10.30
C VAL A 112 0.31 13.10 -9.97
N ASN A 113 1.63 13.05 -9.80
CA ASN A 113 2.36 14.23 -9.35
C ASN A 113 2.62 15.22 -10.48
N ASN A 114 2.97 14.72 -11.67
CA ASN A 114 3.29 15.53 -12.85
C ASN A 114 2.11 15.69 -13.83
N GLN A 115 0.95 15.10 -13.55
CA GLN A 115 -0.28 15.24 -14.36
C GLN A 115 -0.10 14.85 -15.84
N VAL A 116 0.78 13.89 -16.13
CA VAL A 116 1.00 13.35 -17.48
C VAL A 116 -0.05 12.26 -17.74
N HIS A 117 -1.11 12.62 -18.45
CA HIS A 117 -2.25 11.74 -18.74
C HIS A 117 -2.23 11.13 -20.15
N ASP A 118 -1.35 11.60 -21.02
CA ASP A 118 -1.20 11.11 -22.39
C ASP A 118 -0.31 9.86 -22.43
N VAL A 119 -0.82 8.75 -23.00
CA VAL A 119 -0.13 7.46 -23.03
C VAL A 119 1.14 7.52 -23.87
N ALA A 120 1.13 8.26 -24.98
CA ALA A 120 2.30 8.37 -25.85
C ALA A 120 3.42 9.18 -25.19
N GLU A 121 3.07 10.27 -24.50
CA GLU A 121 4.04 11.02 -23.67
C GLU A 121 4.58 10.20 -22.51
N LEU A 122 3.71 9.44 -21.83
CA LEU A 122 4.12 8.57 -20.74
C LEU A 122 5.08 7.46 -21.23
N ALA A 123 4.81 6.87 -22.41
CA ALA A 123 5.68 5.89 -23.05
C ALA A 123 7.07 6.46 -23.35
N ARG A 124 7.14 7.71 -23.86
CA ARG A 124 8.41 8.42 -24.07
C ARG A 124 9.17 8.63 -22.76
N ARG A 125 8.50 9.12 -21.72
CA ARG A 125 9.13 9.37 -20.41
C ARG A 125 9.59 8.11 -19.69
N MET A 126 8.87 7.01 -19.91
CA MET A 126 9.16 5.70 -19.32
C MET A 126 10.13 4.87 -20.18
N ASN A 127 10.46 5.33 -21.39
CA ASN A 127 11.29 4.62 -22.38
C ASN A 127 10.78 3.19 -22.67
N VAL A 128 9.47 3.06 -22.91
CA VAL A 128 8.78 1.79 -23.23
C VAL A 128 7.77 2.01 -24.35
N SER A 129 7.23 0.93 -24.94
CA SER A 129 6.17 1.05 -25.94
C SER A 129 4.83 1.47 -25.33
N GLN A 130 3.95 2.04 -26.15
CA GLN A 130 2.59 2.41 -25.72
C GLN A 130 1.80 1.19 -25.23
N ASP A 131 1.97 0.02 -25.86
CA ASP A 131 1.32 -1.22 -25.42
C ASP A 131 1.72 -1.65 -24.01
N VAL A 132 2.99 -1.43 -23.64
CA VAL A 132 3.49 -1.70 -22.29
C VAL A 132 2.85 -0.72 -21.30
N VAL A 133 2.77 0.56 -21.65
CA VAL A 133 2.09 1.57 -20.81
C VAL A 133 0.62 1.23 -20.63
N ILE A 134 -0.10 0.91 -21.71
CA ILE A 134 -1.51 0.52 -21.67
C ILE A 134 -1.70 -0.67 -20.72
N ARG A 135 -0.88 -1.71 -20.87
CA ARG A 135 -0.93 -2.91 -20.02
C ARG A 135 -0.65 -2.59 -18.56
N ASP A 136 0.40 -1.82 -18.30
CA ASP A 136 0.82 -1.45 -16.95
C ASP A 136 -0.25 -0.57 -16.28
N VAL A 137 -0.68 0.51 -16.93
CA VAL A 137 -1.70 1.44 -16.42
C VAL A 137 -3.02 0.71 -16.19
N ASN A 138 -3.45 -0.16 -17.10
CA ASN A 138 -4.67 -0.96 -16.90
C ASN A 138 -4.51 -1.94 -15.71
N GLY A 139 -3.31 -2.52 -15.55
CA GLY A 139 -2.94 -3.30 -14.36
C GLY A 139 -2.97 -2.47 -13.07
N MET A 140 -2.60 -1.20 -13.13
CA MET A 140 -2.68 -0.29 -11.97
C MET A 140 -4.12 0.12 -11.65
N ILE A 141 -4.94 0.40 -12.66
CA ILE A 141 -6.37 0.74 -12.50
C ILE A 141 -7.13 -0.45 -11.91
N SER A 142 -6.95 -1.66 -12.43
CA SER A 142 -7.62 -2.86 -11.94
C SER A 142 -7.29 -3.19 -10.48
N LYS A 143 -6.07 -2.86 -10.03
CA LYS A 143 -5.66 -2.98 -8.63
C LYS A 143 -6.10 -1.82 -7.75
N GLY A 144 -6.75 -0.80 -8.31
CA GLY A 144 -7.20 0.41 -7.62
C GLY A 144 -6.05 1.35 -7.21
N MET A 145 -4.92 1.28 -7.91
CA MET A 145 -3.71 2.07 -7.61
C MET A 145 -3.69 3.45 -8.26
N LEU A 146 -4.63 3.74 -9.18
CA LEU A 146 -4.81 5.04 -9.83
C LEU A 146 -6.18 5.64 -9.47
N GLY A 147 -6.65 5.40 -8.26
CA GLY A 147 -7.97 5.83 -7.81
C GLY A 147 -9.08 5.32 -8.74
N ARG A 148 -10.01 6.20 -9.12
CA ARG A 148 -11.11 5.89 -10.06
C ARG A 148 -10.74 6.14 -11.54
N ALA A 149 -9.47 6.23 -11.89
CA ALA A 149 -9.04 6.47 -13.26
C ALA A 149 -9.60 5.45 -14.25
N ARG A 150 -9.71 5.88 -15.51
CA ARG A 150 -10.10 5.08 -16.67
C ARG A 150 -9.12 5.35 -17.80
N LEU A 151 -8.83 4.32 -18.58
CA LEU A 151 -8.02 4.45 -19.78
C LEU A 151 -8.96 4.56 -20.99
N ASN A 152 -8.94 5.70 -21.66
CA ASN A 152 -9.67 5.92 -22.88
C ASN A 152 -8.74 5.58 -24.06
N LEU A 153 -8.97 4.42 -24.67
CA LEU A 153 -8.14 3.92 -25.78
C LEU A 153 -8.36 4.69 -27.08
N ASN A 154 -9.50 5.38 -27.23
CA ASN A 154 -9.83 6.12 -28.46
C ASN A 154 -8.94 7.36 -28.62
N ASN A 155 -8.58 8.00 -27.51
CA ASN A 155 -7.74 9.20 -27.49
C ASN A 155 -6.38 8.97 -26.79
N GLY A 156 -6.10 7.74 -26.32
CA GLY A 156 -4.86 7.38 -25.65
C GLY A 156 -4.61 8.13 -24.33
N ARG A 157 -5.67 8.38 -23.54
CA ARG A 157 -5.57 9.19 -22.31
C ARG A 157 -6.08 8.51 -21.05
N ILE A 158 -5.47 8.89 -19.93
CA ILE A 158 -5.85 8.50 -18.58
C ILE A 158 -6.80 9.58 -18.03
N GLU A 159 -8.04 9.21 -17.77
CA GLU A 159 -9.09 10.12 -17.33
C GLU A 159 -9.47 9.85 -15.87
N PHE A 160 -9.44 10.88 -15.05
CA PHE A 160 -9.92 10.81 -13.66
C PHE A 160 -11.35 11.33 -13.60
N PRO A 161 -12.32 10.56 -13.09
CA PRO A 161 -13.68 11.04 -12.94
C PRO A 161 -13.68 12.18 -11.93
N ARG A 162 -14.11 13.37 -12.38
CA ARG A 162 -14.29 14.52 -11.49
C ARG A 162 -15.26 14.13 -10.38
N PRO A 163 -14.99 14.48 -9.11
CA PRO A 163 -16.03 14.44 -8.09
C PRO A 163 -17.20 15.26 -8.61
N LYS A 164 -18.41 14.68 -8.65
CA LYS A 164 -19.61 15.50 -8.86
C LYS A 164 -19.59 16.54 -7.74
N PRO A 165 -19.68 17.85 -8.03
CA PRO A 165 -19.72 18.87 -6.99
C PRO A 165 -20.81 18.49 -5.99
N SER A 166 -20.43 18.29 -4.73
CA SER A 166 -21.38 17.97 -3.68
C SER A 166 -22.27 19.21 -3.52
N THR A 167 -23.54 19.09 -3.90
CA THR A 167 -24.56 20.11 -3.68
C THR A 167 -24.99 20.20 -2.21
N THR A 168 -24.31 19.53 -1.28
CA THR A 168 -24.82 19.31 0.09
C THR A 168 -24.25 20.25 1.15
N HIS A 169 -23.66 21.39 0.78
CA HIS A 169 -23.22 22.39 1.77
C HIS A 169 -23.48 23.85 1.32
N ARG A 170 -24.67 24.13 0.77
CA ARG A 170 -25.13 25.52 0.56
C ARG A 170 -26.48 25.90 1.19
N ASP A 171 -27.18 24.98 1.84
CA ASP A 171 -28.54 25.26 2.35
C ASP A 171 -28.64 25.43 3.89
N ALA A 172 -27.52 25.58 4.61
CA ALA A 172 -27.54 25.75 6.07
C ALA A 172 -27.32 27.20 6.57
N TYR A 173 -27.25 28.20 5.69
CA TYR A 173 -27.10 29.62 6.09
C TYR A 173 -28.20 30.51 5.54
N ASN A 174 -29.46 30.12 5.70
CA ASN A 174 -30.60 31.03 5.63
C ASN A 174 -31.75 30.47 6.46
N ARG A 175 -31.62 30.55 7.79
CA ARG A 175 -32.76 30.45 8.69
C ARG A 175 -33.04 31.84 9.24
N PRO A 176 -34.22 32.43 9.00
CA PRO A 176 -34.61 33.70 9.59
C PRO A 176 -34.59 33.60 11.12
N SER A 177 -33.99 34.60 11.76
CA SER A 177 -33.93 34.79 13.20
C SER A 177 -35.32 35.10 13.77
N THR A 178 -35.81 34.25 14.68
CA THR A 178 -36.92 34.58 15.58
C THR A 178 -36.40 35.36 16.79
N PRO A 179 -36.99 36.50 17.16
CA PRO A 179 -36.62 37.23 18.37
C PRO A 179 -37.42 36.77 19.61
N HIS A 180 -36.83 37.02 20.78
CA HIS A 180 -37.32 36.85 22.16
C HIS A 180 -37.19 35.44 22.79
N ARG A 181 -36.79 35.25 24.06
CA ARG A 181 -36.82 36.12 25.26
C ARG A 181 -35.81 35.61 26.31
N ASP A 182 -35.44 36.49 27.24
CA ASP A 182 -34.50 36.35 28.35
C ASP A 182 -34.59 35.06 29.20
N GLU A 183 -33.43 34.49 29.56
CA GLU A 183 -33.22 33.97 30.91
C GLU A 183 -31.72 33.99 31.29
N ARG A 184 -31.41 34.69 32.39
CA ARG A 184 -30.10 34.73 33.03
C ARG A 184 -29.83 33.38 33.72
N GLN A 185 -28.68 32.75 33.46
CA GLN A 185 -27.92 32.12 34.55
C GLN A 185 -26.49 31.69 34.15
N THR A 186 -25.56 32.14 35.00
CA THR A 186 -24.31 31.50 35.42
C THR A 186 -23.17 31.35 34.40
N ARG A 187 -22.28 32.34 34.49
CA ARG A 187 -20.93 32.41 33.93
C ARG A 187 -20.05 31.25 34.44
N GLN A 188 -19.90 30.20 33.64
CA GLN A 188 -18.70 29.37 33.63
C GLN A 188 -18.02 29.62 32.27
N ARG A 189 -16.79 30.16 32.30
CA ARG A 189 -15.97 30.27 31.09
C ARG A 189 -15.50 28.85 30.76
N PRO A 190 -15.87 28.25 29.63
CA PRO A 190 -15.15 27.08 29.15
C PRO A 190 -13.72 27.55 28.87
N VAL A 191 -12.73 26.75 29.29
CA VAL A 191 -11.38 26.87 28.76
C VAL A 191 -11.53 26.65 27.26
N GLU A 192 -11.41 27.74 26.51
CA GLU A 192 -11.44 27.74 25.06
C GLU A 192 -10.10 27.15 24.63
N ASP A 193 -10.02 25.82 24.64
CA ASP A 193 -8.98 25.10 23.92
C ASP A 193 -9.08 25.60 22.48
N GLU A 194 -8.09 26.39 22.06
CA GLU A 194 -7.96 26.96 20.74
C GLU A 194 -7.97 25.83 19.71
N TYR A 195 -9.16 25.44 19.26
CA TYR A 195 -9.35 24.47 18.20
C TYR A 195 -8.78 25.10 16.94
N LYS A 196 -7.50 24.83 16.66
CA LYS A 196 -6.90 25.18 15.38
C LYS A 196 -7.53 24.25 14.34
N PRO A 197 -8.42 24.77 13.46
CA PRO A 197 -8.96 23.94 12.40
C PRO A 197 -7.80 23.43 11.55
N PHE A 198 -7.77 22.13 11.30
CA PHE A 198 -6.75 21.53 10.44
C PHE A 198 -6.80 22.23 9.08
N GLN A 199 -5.69 22.86 8.68
CA GLN A 199 -5.63 23.54 7.40
C GLN A 199 -5.42 22.51 6.27
N PRO A 200 -6.26 22.52 5.22
CA PRO A 200 -6.10 21.61 4.09
C PRO A 200 -4.71 21.73 3.49
N LYS A 201 -4.03 20.60 3.31
CA LYS A 201 -2.67 20.58 2.78
C LYS A 201 -2.41 19.36 1.93
N THR A 202 -1.40 19.46 1.07
CA THR A 202 -0.94 18.32 0.27
C THR A 202 0.13 17.55 1.05
N ILE A 203 -0.11 16.27 1.31
CA ILE A 203 0.82 15.36 1.99
C ILE A 203 1.34 14.33 0.99
N ARG A 204 2.66 14.15 0.94
CA ARG A 204 3.30 13.11 0.12
C ARG A 204 3.28 11.77 0.87
N CYS A 205 2.75 10.73 0.24
CA CYS A 205 2.72 9.39 0.82
C CYS A 205 4.13 8.77 0.89
N SER A 206 4.53 8.27 2.05
CA SER A 206 5.83 7.62 2.26
C SER A 206 5.97 6.28 1.51
N ALA A 207 4.85 5.58 1.26
CA ALA A 207 4.87 4.28 0.61
C ALA A 207 4.91 4.40 -0.93
N CYS A 208 3.95 5.09 -1.53
CA CYS A 208 3.80 5.18 -3.00
C CYS A 208 4.31 6.48 -3.62
N SER A 209 4.71 7.47 -2.82
CA SER A 209 5.17 8.80 -3.28
C SER A 209 4.10 9.68 -3.95
N ALA A 210 2.82 9.27 -3.92
CA ALA A 210 1.73 10.10 -4.41
C ALA A 210 1.52 11.33 -3.52
N ASN A 211 1.27 12.48 -4.16
CA ASN A 211 0.77 13.66 -3.48
C ASN A 211 -0.74 13.50 -3.25
N ASN A 212 -1.19 13.63 -2.00
CA ASN A 212 -2.60 13.51 -1.62
C ASN A 212 -3.05 14.84 -1.00
N PHE A 213 -4.18 15.37 -1.45
CA PHE A 213 -4.81 16.53 -0.82
C PHE A 213 -5.62 16.06 0.38
N VAL A 214 -5.32 16.57 1.58
CA VAL A 214 -5.90 16.12 2.84
C VAL A 214 -6.61 17.29 3.51
N GLU A 215 -7.89 17.11 3.81
CA GLU A 215 -8.74 18.09 4.49
C GLU A 215 -8.81 17.85 6.01
N THR A 216 -8.56 16.63 6.48
CA THR A 216 -8.58 16.24 7.90
C THR A 216 -7.62 15.08 8.17
N LEU A 217 -7.06 14.98 9.39
CA LEU A 217 -6.33 13.80 9.87
C LEU A 217 -7.14 13.02 10.92
N PRO A 218 -6.99 11.68 11.02
CA PRO A 218 -6.14 10.83 10.18
C PRO A 218 -6.73 10.59 8.78
N ALA A 219 -5.87 10.52 7.77
CA ALA A 219 -6.25 10.22 6.38
C ALA A 219 -5.51 8.98 5.85
N GLN A 220 -6.01 8.38 4.77
CA GLN A 220 -5.33 7.31 4.03
C GLN A 220 -4.99 7.77 2.63
N CYS A 221 -3.91 7.23 2.07
CA CYS A 221 -3.54 7.51 0.69
C CYS A 221 -4.54 6.88 -0.28
N ASP A 222 -5.09 7.67 -1.20
CA ASP A 222 -6.07 7.22 -2.19
C ASP A 222 -5.52 6.14 -3.14
N TYR A 223 -4.20 6.11 -3.31
CA TYR A 223 -3.51 5.26 -4.28
C TYR A 223 -3.03 3.94 -3.67
N CYS A 224 -2.45 3.95 -2.47
CA CYS A 224 -1.88 2.75 -1.85
C CYS A 224 -2.51 2.35 -0.51
N GLY A 225 -3.42 3.15 0.05
CA GLY A 225 -4.08 2.87 1.34
C GLY A 225 -3.21 3.05 2.58
N THR A 226 -1.96 3.51 2.44
CA THR A 226 -1.08 3.80 3.58
C THR A 226 -1.60 5.00 4.37
N SER A 227 -1.55 4.93 5.70
CA SER A 227 -1.92 6.05 6.55
C SER A 227 -1.03 7.26 6.29
N LEU A 228 -1.68 8.42 6.16
CA LEU A 228 -1.03 9.70 6.01
C LEU A 228 -0.92 10.35 7.38
N HIS A 229 0.30 10.74 7.72
CA HIS A 229 0.61 11.48 8.93
C HIS A 229 1.36 12.75 8.54
N GLU A 230 1.34 13.75 9.40
CA GLU A 230 2.12 14.96 9.22
C GLU A 230 3.60 14.62 9.27
N THR A 231 4.28 14.73 8.13
CA THR A 231 5.75 14.66 8.07
C THR A 231 6.28 15.91 8.77
N LYS A 232 6.96 15.71 9.89
CA LYS A 232 7.60 16.76 10.68
C LYS A 232 8.85 17.27 9.99
#